data_AF-A0A5J5A585-F1
#
_entry.id   AF-A0A5J5A585-F1
#
_cell.length_a   1.000
_cell.length_b   1.000
_cell.length_c   1.000
_cell.angle_alpha   90.00
_cell.angle_beta   90.00
_cell.angle_gamma   90.00
#
_symmetry.space_group_name_H-M   'P 1'
#
loop_
_entity.id
_entity.type
_entity.pdbx_description
1 polymer ?
#
loop_
_entity_poly.entity_id
_entity_poly.type
_entity_poly.pdbx_seq_one_letter_code
_entity_poly.pdbx_strand_id
1 'polypeptide(L)'
;MPLEFKTGKGTNGQSAMEHSAQVMLYTLLMSDRYETIDSGLLYYLHTDQTQGIVVRRSDLVGLIMRRNELANDILKASATQQLPPMLQSPSMCKGCRHLNVCTIYHKTLSTETGRLTVASGIIMDISRSHVSVSFPKRLRLPGSCAFFCGTRSLSGSLAD
;
A
#
# COMPACT_ATOMS: atom_id res chain seq x y z
N MET A 1 12.08 4.34 25.31
CA MET A 1 11.27 5.28 24.52
C MET A 1 11.76 5.29 23.07
N PRO A 2 10.91 5.04 22.06
CA PRO A 2 11.29 5.09 20.64
C PRO A 2 11.44 6.52 20.11
N LEU A 3 12.31 6.70 19.13
CA LEU A 3 12.55 7.95 18.40
C LEU A 3 12.48 7.69 16.88
N GLU A 4 11.59 8.38 16.19
CA GLU A 4 11.38 8.28 14.73
C GLU A 4 11.83 9.57 14.03
N PHE A 5 12.58 9.43 12.94
CA PHE A 5 13.12 10.53 12.15
C PHE A 5 12.39 10.66 10.80
N LYS A 6 11.89 11.87 10.46
CA LYS A 6 11.20 12.15 9.19
C LYS A 6 11.88 13.26 8.38
N THR A 7 12.23 12.92 7.14
CA THR A 7 12.93 13.82 6.19
C THR A 7 12.02 14.45 5.15
N GLY A 8 10.78 13.97 4.98
CA GLY A 8 9.83 14.45 3.97
C GLY A 8 8.97 15.63 4.40
N LYS A 9 8.37 16.34 3.42
CA LYS A 9 7.56 17.56 3.61
C LYS A 9 6.16 17.34 4.22
N GLY A 10 5.70 16.09 4.36
CA GLY A 10 4.35 15.77 4.83
C GLY A 10 4.25 15.81 6.36
N THR A 11 4.12 17.00 6.97
CA THR A 11 4.01 17.15 8.44
C THR A 11 2.60 17.27 8.96
N ASN A 12 1.60 17.42 8.08
CA ASN A 12 0.26 17.83 8.46
C ASN A 12 -0.79 16.82 7.96
N GLY A 13 -1.99 16.87 8.55
CA GLY A 13 -3.13 16.06 8.12
C GLY A 13 -2.85 14.56 8.17
N GLN A 14 -3.12 13.85 7.08
CA GLN A 14 -2.99 12.39 7.00
C GLN A 14 -1.56 11.90 7.25
N SER A 15 -0.55 12.55 6.67
CA SER A 15 0.85 12.14 6.86
C SER A 15 1.30 12.26 8.33
N ALA A 16 0.84 13.29 9.04
CA ALA A 16 1.11 13.44 10.48
C ALA A 16 0.50 12.29 11.30
N MET A 17 -0.71 11.85 10.92
CA MET A 17 -1.38 10.71 11.55
C MET A 17 -0.64 9.40 11.26
N GLU A 18 -0.20 9.17 10.02
CA GLU A 18 0.60 8.01 9.64
C GLU A 18 1.94 7.95 10.39
N HIS A 19 2.62 9.08 10.54
CA HIS A 19 3.86 9.17 11.29
C HIS A 19 3.64 8.90 12.79
N SER A 20 2.57 9.45 13.37
CA SER A 20 2.18 9.16 14.76
C SER A 20 1.88 7.68 14.97
N ALA A 21 1.13 7.07 14.05
CA ALA A 21 0.80 5.64 14.07
C ALA A 21 2.06 4.76 14.03
N GLN A 22 3.08 5.15 13.27
CA GLN A 22 4.35 4.45 13.24
C GLN A 22 5.07 4.48 14.59
N VAL A 23 5.11 5.64 15.27
CA VAL A 23 5.69 5.75 16.61
C VAL A 23 4.91 4.90 17.61
N MET A 24 3.59 4.92 17.58
CA MET A 24 2.73 4.07 18.43
C MET A 24 2.93 2.57 18.16
N LEU A 25 3.20 2.17 16.92
CA LEU A 25 3.54 0.78 16.63
C LEU A 25 4.89 0.39 17.26
N TYR A 26 5.87 1.30 17.28
CA TYR A 26 7.13 1.06 17.98
C TYR A 26 6.97 0.95 19.48
N THR A 27 6.07 1.72 20.11
CA THR A 27 5.82 1.55 21.55
C THR A 27 5.25 0.16 21.87
N LEU A 28 4.34 -0.37 21.03
CA LEU A 28 3.86 -1.75 21.16
C LEU A 28 5.00 -2.77 21.01
N LEU A 29 5.84 -2.63 19.98
CA LEU A 29 6.96 -3.54 19.72
C LEU A 29 8.02 -3.50 20.83
N MET A 30 8.27 -2.35 21.42
CA MET A 30 9.21 -2.23 22.54
C MET A 30 8.61 -2.78 23.84
N SER A 31 7.32 -2.58 24.10
CA SER A 31 6.63 -3.11 25.29
C SER A 31 6.57 -4.64 25.32
N ASP A 32 6.81 -5.31 24.20
CA ASP A 32 6.95 -6.78 24.14
C ASP A 32 8.25 -7.27 24.78
N ARG A 33 9.31 -6.46 24.76
CA ARG A 33 10.66 -6.81 25.27
C ARG A 33 11.05 -6.12 26.56
N TYR A 34 10.40 -5.01 26.87
CA TYR A 34 10.69 -4.15 28.02
C TYR A 34 9.42 -3.89 28.83
N GLU A 35 9.51 -3.06 29.85
CA GLU A 35 8.32 -2.53 30.53
C GLU A 35 7.44 -1.72 29.57
N THR A 36 6.19 -1.51 29.97
CA THR A 36 5.19 -0.75 29.19
C THR A 36 5.74 0.61 28.76
N ILE A 37 5.81 0.84 27.45
CA ILE A 37 6.16 2.11 26.84
C ILE A 37 4.89 2.80 26.36
N ASP A 38 4.59 3.97 26.89
CA ASP A 38 3.35 4.73 26.61
C ASP A 38 3.58 6.00 25.80
N SER A 39 4.82 6.25 25.37
CA SER A 39 5.21 7.48 24.69
C SER A 39 6.41 7.28 23.77
N GLY A 40 6.56 8.18 22.80
CA GLY A 40 7.66 8.21 21.85
C GLY A 40 7.91 9.62 21.29
N LEU A 41 9.00 9.77 20.56
CA LEU A 41 9.39 11.03 19.93
C LEU A 41 9.36 10.93 18.41
N LEU A 42 8.89 11.98 17.76
CA LEU A 42 8.87 12.14 16.31
C LEU A 42 9.63 13.42 15.94
N TYR A 43 10.72 13.31 15.19
CA TYR A 43 11.54 14.45 14.78
C TYR A 43 11.48 14.69 13.28
N TYR A 44 11.06 15.89 12.89
CA TYR A 44 10.99 16.35 11.51
C TYR A 44 12.23 17.17 11.15
N LEU A 45 13.12 16.59 10.33
CA LEU A 45 14.41 17.21 10.01
C LEU A 45 14.26 18.50 9.18
N HIS A 46 13.28 18.55 8.27
CA HIS A 46 13.11 19.70 7.37
C HIS A 46 12.51 20.93 8.07
N THR A 47 11.87 20.76 9.22
CA THR A 47 11.29 21.84 10.03
C THR A 47 11.99 22.04 11.37
N ASP A 48 12.98 21.20 11.68
CA ASP A 48 13.64 21.16 12.99
C ASP A 48 12.66 21.08 14.16
N GLN A 49 11.57 20.30 13.99
CA GLN A 49 10.53 20.16 15.01
C GLN A 49 10.53 18.77 15.63
N THR A 50 10.50 18.74 16.96
CA THR A 50 10.29 17.53 17.76
C THR A 50 8.86 17.51 18.30
N GLN A 51 8.15 16.42 18.07
CA GLN A 51 6.81 16.18 18.60
C GLN A 51 6.82 14.98 19.54
N GLY A 52 6.26 15.17 20.73
CA GLY A 52 5.96 14.07 21.65
C GLY A 52 4.67 13.36 21.25
N ILE A 53 4.74 12.04 21.13
CA ILE A 53 3.60 11.17 20.85
C ILE A 53 3.26 10.42 22.13
N VAL A 54 2.07 10.67 22.68
CA VAL A 54 1.52 9.94 23.83
C VAL A 54 0.52 8.90 23.30
N VAL A 55 0.67 7.66 23.74
CA VAL A 55 -0.15 6.54 23.30
C VAL A 55 -1.44 6.53 24.12
N ARG A 56 -2.58 6.71 23.45
CA ARG A 56 -3.90 6.54 24.09
C ARG A 56 -4.45 5.16 23.77
N ARG A 57 -5.20 4.58 24.71
CA ARG A 57 -5.88 3.30 24.50
C ARG A 57 -6.79 3.31 23.26
N SER A 58 -7.48 4.42 23.00
CA SER A 58 -8.33 4.59 21.80
C SER A 58 -7.53 4.45 20.50
N ASP A 59 -6.32 5.00 20.46
CA ASP A 59 -5.46 4.96 19.27
C ASP A 59 -4.94 3.54 19.03
N LEU A 60 -4.55 2.84 20.10
CA LEU A 60 -4.16 1.44 20.03
C LEU A 60 -5.29 0.54 19.54
N VAL A 61 -6.51 0.75 20.03
CA VAL A 61 -7.68 -0.01 19.57
C VAL A 61 -7.87 0.20 18.06
N GLY A 62 -7.82 1.45 17.59
CA GLY A 62 -7.91 1.76 16.16
C GLY A 62 -6.80 1.10 15.33
N LEU A 63 -5.55 1.16 15.80
CA LEU A 63 -4.41 0.54 15.12
C LEU A 63 -4.53 -0.98 15.06
N ILE A 64 -4.93 -1.62 16.16
CA ILE A 64 -5.10 -3.07 16.22
C ILE A 64 -6.25 -3.52 15.30
N MET A 65 -7.36 -2.78 15.28
CA MET A 65 -8.47 -3.07 14.36
C MET A 65 -8.01 -3.00 12.90
N ARG A 66 -7.32 -1.93 12.50
CA ARG A 66 -6.78 -1.79 11.13
C ARG A 66 -5.77 -2.88 10.79
N ARG A 67 -4.91 -3.26 11.75
CA ARG A 67 -3.97 -4.38 11.58
C ARG A 67 -4.69 -5.71 11.36
N ASN A 68 -5.77 -5.97 12.10
CA ASN A 68 -6.53 -7.20 11.97
C ASN A 68 -7.32 -7.27 10.66
N GLU A 69 -7.90 -6.15 10.23
CA GLU A 69 -8.51 -6.01 8.90
C GLU A 69 -7.50 -6.34 7.79
N LEU A 70 -6.32 -5.70 7.83
CA LEU A 70 -5.26 -5.95 6.85
C LEU A 70 -4.78 -7.41 6.87
N ALA A 71 -4.60 -7.99 8.06
CA ALA A 71 -4.16 -9.39 8.18
C ALA A 71 -5.20 -10.35 7.57
N ASN A 72 -6.48 -10.11 7.82
CA ASN A 72 -7.57 -10.89 7.24
C ASN A 72 -7.59 -10.78 5.71
N ASP A 73 -7.38 -9.58 5.17
CA ASP A 73 -7.32 -9.34 3.74
C ASP A 73 -6.12 -10.02 3.08
N ILE A 74 -4.96 -10.03 3.73
CA ILE A 74 -3.78 -10.79 3.27
C ILE A 74 -4.07 -12.29 3.25
N LEU A 75 -4.70 -12.83 4.30
CA LEU A 75 -5.07 -14.24 4.38
C LEU A 75 -6.05 -14.62 3.27
N LYS A 76 -7.10 -13.83 3.06
CA LYS A 76 -8.06 -14.03 1.96
C LYS A 76 -7.36 -13.97 0.61
N ALA A 77 -6.53 -12.96 0.36
CA ALA A 77 -5.76 -12.83 -0.87
C ALA A 77 -4.85 -14.05 -1.10
N SER A 78 -4.26 -14.61 -0.05
CA SER A 78 -3.41 -15.81 -0.16
C SER A 78 -4.21 -17.09 -0.44
N ALA A 79 -5.44 -17.21 0.10
CA ALA A 79 -6.25 -18.42 0.02
C ALA A 79 -7.16 -18.45 -1.23
N THR A 80 -7.78 -17.31 -1.57
CA THR A 80 -8.78 -17.22 -2.65
C THR A 80 -8.31 -16.36 -3.82
N GLN A 81 -7.09 -15.81 -3.77
CA GLN A 81 -6.59 -14.83 -4.74
C GLN A 81 -7.47 -13.59 -4.87
N GLN A 82 -8.29 -13.29 -3.84
CA GLN A 82 -9.16 -12.12 -3.82
C GLN A 82 -8.57 -11.01 -2.96
N LEU A 83 -8.14 -9.92 -3.60
CA LEU A 83 -7.82 -8.65 -2.95
C LEU A 83 -9.10 -7.94 -2.45
N PRO A 84 -8.97 -7.04 -1.47
CA PRO A 84 -10.07 -6.19 -1.00
C PRO A 84 -10.73 -5.39 -2.13
N PRO A 85 -11.99 -4.98 -1.97
CA PRO A 85 -12.63 -4.10 -2.94
C PRO A 85 -11.87 -2.77 -3.06
N MET A 86 -11.91 -2.17 -4.26
CA MET A 86 -11.31 -0.86 -4.49
C MET A 86 -11.94 0.19 -3.58
N LEU A 87 -11.10 1.08 -3.02
CA LEU A 87 -11.54 2.18 -2.15
C LEU A 87 -12.48 3.19 -2.86
N GLN A 88 -12.47 3.23 -4.19
CA GLN A 88 -13.29 4.12 -5.03
C GLN A 88 -13.19 5.61 -4.65
N SER A 89 -12.06 6.03 -4.05
CA SER A 89 -11.80 7.41 -3.68
C SER A 89 -10.79 8.05 -4.64
N PRO A 90 -11.21 8.99 -5.51
CA PRO A 90 -10.31 9.59 -6.50
C PRO A 90 -9.12 10.33 -5.88
N SER A 91 -9.31 10.98 -4.73
CA SER A 91 -8.24 11.72 -4.04
C SER A 91 -7.13 10.80 -3.55
N MET A 92 -7.50 9.65 -2.97
CA MET A 92 -6.55 8.63 -2.50
C MET A 92 -5.90 7.88 -3.68
N CYS A 93 -6.69 7.55 -4.71
CA CYS A 93 -6.21 6.81 -5.87
C CYS A 93 -5.24 7.62 -6.75
N LYS A 94 -5.43 8.95 -6.87
CA LYS A 94 -4.59 9.81 -7.72
C LYS A 94 -3.10 9.76 -7.36
N GLY A 95 -2.77 9.66 -6.07
CA GLY A 95 -1.40 9.54 -5.56
C GLY A 95 -0.91 8.10 -5.34
N CYS A 96 -1.76 7.10 -5.57
CA CYS A 96 -1.45 5.71 -5.26
C CYS A 96 -0.42 5.14 -6.24
N ARG A 97 0.72 4.68 -5.71
CA ARG A 97 1.79 4.04 -6.51
C ARG A 97 1.37 2.70 -7.12
N HIS A 98 0.29 2.10 -6.61
CA HIS A 98 -0.26 0.83 -7.08
C HIS A 98 -1.47 1.02 -7.99
N LEU A 99 -1.85 2.25 -8.36
CA LEU A 99 -3.07 2.54 -9.12
C LEU A 99 -3.21 1.64 -10.35
N ASN A 100 -2.19 1.61 -11.22
CA ASN A 100 -2.20 0.80 -12.44
C ASN A 100 -2.42 -0.70 -12.13
N VAL A 101 -1.64 -1.27 -11.20
CA VAL A 101 -1.73 -2.68 -10.81
C VAL A 101 -3.11 -3.01 -10.23
N CYS A 102 -3.61 -2.17 -9.33
CA CYS A 102 -4.93 -2.29 -8.71
C CYS A 102 -6.04 -2.31 -9.77
N THR A 103 -6.01 -1.37 -10.71
CA THR A 103 -7.01 -1.29 -11.79
C THR A 103 -6.93 -2.48 -12.74
N ILE A 104 -5.74 -2.99 -13.08
CA ILE A 104 -5.62 -4.20 -13.91
C ILE A 104 -6.30 -5.36 -13.21
N TYR A 105 -5.92 -5.62 -11.95
CA TYR A 105 -6.43 -6.75 -11.18
C TYR A 105 -7.96 -6.76 -11.11
N HIS A 106 -8.59 -5.63 -10.78
CA HIS A 106 -10.04 -5.56 -10.68
C HIS A 106 -10.73 -5.63 -12.06
N LYS A 107 -10.11 -5.11 -13.12
CA LYS A 107 -10.65 -5.21 -14.48
C LYS A 107 -10.54 -6.61 -15.08
N THR A 108 -9.50 -7.36 -14.74
CA THR A 108 -9.36 -8.76 -15.19
C THR A 108 -10.33 -9.70 -14.48
N LEU A 109 -10.82 -9.32 -13.29
CA LEU A 109 -11.87 -10.04 -12.59
C LEU A 109 -13.27 -9.66 -13.04
N SER A 110 -13.49 -8.43 -13.52
CA SER A 110 -14.73 -8.08 -14.21
C SER A 110 -14.77 -8.80 -15.56
N THR A 111 -15.89 -9.46 -15.88
CA THR A 111 -16.09 -10.24 -17.12
C THR A 111 -16.23 -9.37 -18.39
N GLU A 112 -15.67 -8.16 -18.39
CA GLU A 112 -15.70 -7.26 -19.52
C GLU A 112 -14.69 -7.74 -20.58
N THR A 113 -15.15 -7.89 -21.83
CA THR A 113 -14.32 -8.31 -22.96
C THR A 113 -14.04 -7.11 -23.87
N GLY A 114 -12.80 -6.97 -24.36
CA GLY A 114 -12.39 -5.90 -25.29
C GLY A 114 -11.22 -5.05 -24.77
N ARG A 115 -10.95 -3.92 -25.46
CA ARG A 115 -9.92 -2.96 -25.04
C ARG A 115 -10.40 -2.19 -23.81
N LEU A 116 -9.90 -2.56 -22.64
CA LEU A 116 -10.28 -1.91 -21.39
C LEU A 116 -9.28 -0.83 -21.01
N THR A 117 -9.76 0.38 -20.74
CA THR A 117 -8.94 1.47 -20.20
C THR A 117 -8.54 1.18 -18.77
N VAL A 118 -7.27 1.39 -18.41
CA VAL A 118 -6.74 1.10 -17.07
C VAL A 118 -5.91 2.27 -16.61
N ALA A 119 -6.46 3.13 -15.76
CA ALA A 119 -5.78 4.31 -15.23
C ALA A 119 -4.99 5.09 -16.30
N SER A 120 -3.66 4.88 -16.38
CA SER A 120 -2.77 5.52 -17.36
C SER A 120 -2.43 4.69 -18.61
N GLY A 121 -3.04 3.52 -18.80
CA GLY A 121 -2.78 2.59 -19.90
C GLY A 121 -4.02 1.85 -20.39
N ILE A 122 -3.80 0.84 -21.21
CA ILE A 122 -4.87 0.07 -21.88
C ILE A 122 -4.52 -1.42 -21.80
N ILE A 123 -5.51 -2.25 -21.47
CA ILE A 123 -5.42 -3.70 -21.66
C ILE A 123 -5.68 -4.00 -23.13
N MET A 124 -4.69 -4.60 -23.78
CA MET A 124 -4.72 -4.96 -25.19
C MET A 124 -5.35 -6.34 -25.39
N ASP A 125 -5.05 -7.28 -24.50
CA ASP A 125 -5.54 -8.66 -24.55
C ASP A 125 -5.60 -9.29 -23.15
N ILE A 126 -6.58 -10.17 -22.92
CA ILE A 126 -6.77 -10.94 -21.70
C ILE A 126 -6.90 -12.42 -22.07
N SER A 127 -5.92 -13.22 -21.64
CA SER A 127 -5.89 -14.67 -21.79
C SER A 127 -5.92 -15.36 -20.43
N ARG A 128 -6.17 -16.67 -20.42
CA ARG A 128 -6.08 -17.49 -19.18
C ARG A 128 -4.68 -17.53 -18.58
N SER A 129 -3.63 -17.30 -19.39
CA SER A 129 -2.23 -17.42 -18.96
C SER A 129 -1.50 -16.08 -18.85
N HIS A 130 -2.00 -15.03 -19.49
CA HIS A 130 -1.33 -13.74 -19.52
C HIS A 130 -2.31 -12.60 -19.76
N VAL A 131 -1.89 -11.40 -19.39
CA VAL A 131 -2.60 -10.14 -19.65
C VAL A 131 -1.62 -9.19 -20.34
N SER A 132 -1.98 -8.72 -21.53
CA SER A 132 -1.17 -7.81 -22.32
C SER A 132 -1.63 -6.37 -22.09
N VAL A 133 -0.69 -5.51 -21.69
CA VAL A 133 -0.97 -4.12 -21.31
C VAL A 133 -0.01 -3.15 -21.99
N SER A 134 -0.52 -1.99 -22.36
CA SER A 134 0.27 -0.87 -22.88
C SER A 134 0.22 0.30 -21.92
N PHE A 135 1.39 0.78 -21.48
CA PHE A 135 1.54 1.92 -20.58
C PHE A 135 2.61 2.89 -21.09
N PRO A 136 2.46 4.20 -20.87
CA PRO A 136 3.48 5.19 -21.19
C PRO A 136 4.70 5.11 -20.25
N LYS A 137 4.56 4.44 -19.10
CA LYS A 137 5.63 4.26 -18.12
C LYS A 137 5.69 2.81 -17.66
N ARG A 138 6.89 2.33 -17.35
CA ARG A 138 7.11 0.96 -16.87
C ARG A 138 6.34 0.70 -15.57
N LEU A 139 5.56 -0.38 -15.56
CA LEU A 139 4.81 -0.81 -14.38
C LEU A 139 5.77 -1.34 -13.30
N ARG A 140 5.62 -0.86 -12.06
CA ARG A 140 6.28 -1.47 -10.91
C ARG A 140 5.42 -2.62 -10.40
N LEU A 141 5.90 -3.84 -10.60
CA LEU A 141 5.28 -5.03 -10.03
C LEU A 141 5.85 -5.24 -8.62
N PRO A 142 5.01 -5.49 -7.59
CA PRO A 142 5.51 -5.92 -6.30
C PRO A 142 6.31 -7.22 -6.48
N GLY A 143 7.53 -7.26 -5.94
CA GLY A 143 8.42 -8.42 -6.05
C GLY A 143 7.82 -9.66 -5.39
N SER A 144 8.03 -10.82 -6.02
CA SER A 144 7.56 -12.15 -5.63
C SER A 144 6.05 -12.38 -5.82
N CYS A 145 5.65 -12.47 -7.08
CA CYS A 145 4.33 -12.91 -7.50
C CYS A 145 4.07 -14.37 -7.11
N ALA A 146 3.24 -14.60 -6.08
CA ALA A 146 2.38 -15.79 -6.03
C ALA A 146 1.15 -15.65 -6.96
N PHE A 147 0.92 -14.45 -7.51
CA PHE A 147 -0.24 -14.11 -8.35
C PHE A 147 -0.04 -14.36 -9.86
N PHE A 148 1.20 -14.54 -10.31
CA PHE A 148 1.53 -14.88 -11.70
C PHE A 148 2.64 -15.93 -11.69
N CYS A 149 2.29 -17.17 -11.37
CA CYS A 149 3.13 -18.30 -11.78
C CYS A 149 2.92 -18.54 -13.28
N GLY A 150 3.53 -17.67 -14.08
CA GLY A 150 3.56 -17.71 -15.53
C GLY A 150 4.89 -17.12 -15.97
N THR A 151 5.69 -17.94 -16.64
CA THR A 151 7.08 -17.70 -17.06
C THR A 151 7.37 -16.26 -17.49
N ARG A 152 8.51 -15.72 -17.03
CA ARG A 152 9.13 -14.49 -17.54
C ARG A 152 9.11 -14.49 -19.08
N SER A 153 8.28 -13.64 -19.67
CA SER A 153 8.43 -13.16 -21.04
C SER A 153 8.01 -11.70 -21.09
N LEU A 154 8.96 -10.82 -20.78
CA LEU A 154 8.88 -9.39 -21.12
C LEU A 154 9.43 -9.25 -22.54
N SER A 155 8.60 -9.51 -23.56
CA SER A 155 8.91 -9.07 -24.92
C SER A 155 8.41 -7.63 -25.08
N GLY A 156 9.23 -6.68 -24.68
CA GLY A 156 9.06 -5.29 -25.10
C GLY A 156 9.59 -5.14 -26.52
N SER A 157 8.70 -5.00 -27.50
CA SER A 157 9.08 -4.46 -28.80
C SER A 157 9.24 -2.96 -28.63
N LEU A 158 10.47 -2.46 -28.82
CA LEU A 158 10.65 -1.08 -29.27
C LEU A 158 9.96 -0.95 -30.64
N ALA A 159 9.19 0.10 -30.82
CA ALA A 159 8.86 0.64 -32.13
C ALA A 159 9.17 2.14 -32.04
N ASP A 160 9.82 2.62 -33.10
CA ASP A 160 10.63 3.84 -33.21
C ASP A 160 9.95 5.16 -32.82
#